data_AF-A0A2K5LA26-F1
#
_entry.id   AF-A0A2K5LA26-F1
#
_cell.length_a   1.000
_cell.length_b   1.000
_cell.length_c   1.000
_cell.angle_alpha   90.00
_cell.angle_beta   90.00
_cell.angle_gamma   90.00
#
_symmetry.space_group_name_H-M   'P 1'
#
loop_
_entity.id
_entity.type
_entity.pdbx_description
1 polymer ?
#
loop_
_entity_poly.entity_id
_entity_poly.type
_entity_poly.pdbx_seq_one_letter_code
_entity_poly.pdbx_strand_id
1 'polypeptide(L)'
;MDSKHQRVKLNDGHFMPVLGFGTYAPPEVPRSKALEVTKLAIEAGFRHIDSAHLYNNEEQVGLAIRSKIADGSVKREDIFYTSKLWSTFHRPELVQPALENSLKKAQLDYVDLYLIHTPMSLKPGEELSPTDENGKLIFDIVDLCTTWEAMEKCKDAGLAKSIGVSNFNRRQLEMILNKPGLKYKPVCNQVECHPYFNQSKLLDFCKSKDIVLVAYSYCLCTQLSNILVGSQLVFEFQLTSEDMKAIDGLDRNLRYFNGDSLASHPNYPYSDEY
;
A
#
# COMPACT_ATOMS: atom_id res chain seq x y z
N MET A 1 -2.87 -25.06 -12.45
CA MET A 1 -2.55 -23.66 -12.09
C MET A 1 -1.15 -23.69 -11.53
N ASP A 2 -0.26 -22.82 -12.01
CA ASP A 2 1.09 -22.70 -11.45
C ASP A 2 0.95 -22.22 -9.99
N SER A 3 1.24 -23.10 -9.03
CA SER A 3 0.98 -22.87 -7.59
C SER A 3 1.77 -21.70 -7.02
N LYS A 4 2.79 -21.22 -7.74
CA LYS A 4 3.70 -20.14 -7.34
C LYS A 4 3.09 -18.73 -7.41
N HIS A 5 1.93 -18.57 -8.06
CA HIS A 5 1.39 -17.24 -8.35
C HIS A 5 -0.11 -17.15 -7.99
N GLN A 6 -0.45 -17.41 -6.73
CA GLN A 6 -1.82 -17.22 -6.24
C GLN A 6 -2.23 -15.75 -6.34
N ARG A 7 -3.44 -15.51 -6.86
CA ARG A 7 -4.02 -14.17 -7.03
C ARG A 7 -5.43 -14.14 -6.44
N VAL A 8 -5.81 -13.00 -5.90
CA VAL A 8 -7.19 -12.69 -5.49
C VAL A 8 -7.82 -11.76 -6.52
N LYS A 9 -9.09 -11.98 -6.84
CA LYS A 9 -9.87 -11.08 -7.70
C LYS A 9 -10.28 -9.86 -6.89
N LEU A 10 -10.05 -8.67 -7.44
CA LEU A 10 -10.48 -7.40 -6.87
C LEU A 10 -11.91 -7.05 -7.30
N ASN A 11 -12.56 -6.16 -6.55
CA ASN A 11 -13.94 -5.76 -6.82
C ASN A 11 -14.15 -4.97 -8.13
N ASP A 12 -13.06 -4.55 -8.79
CA ASP A 12 -13.06 -3.91 -10.11
C ASP A 12 -12.67 -4.87 -11.26
N GLY A 13 -12.53 -6.17 -10.96
CA GLY A 13 -12.26 -7.22 -11.93
C GLY A 13 -10.77 -7.51 -12.20
N HIS A 14 -9.84 -6.70 -11.69
CA HIS A 14 -8.41 -6.99 -11.76
C HIS A 14 -8.00 -8.09 -10.76
N PHE A 15 -6.76 -8.57 -10.86
CA PHE A 15 -6.22 -9.63 -10.00
C PHE A 15 -4.95 -9.15 -9.31
N MET A 16 -4.90 -9.30 -7.98
CA MET A 16 -3.74 -8.95 -7.16
C MET A 16 -3.03 -10.23 -6.69
N PRO A 17 -1.70 -10.38 -6.87
CA PRO A 17 -0.95 -11.45 -6.23
C PRO A 17 -1.04 -11.35 -4.71
N VAL A 18 -1.34 -12.47 -4.04
CA VAL A 18 -1.66 -12.48 -2.60
C VAL A 18 -0.45 -12.22 -1.70
N LEU A 19 0.77 -12.36 -2.24
CA LEU A 19 2.02 -12.08 -1.55
C LEU A 19 2.76 -10.95 -2.26
N GLY A 20 3.03 -9.86 -1.53
CA GLY A 20 3.72 -8.67 -2.02
C GLY A 20 5.08 -8.46 -1.36
N PHE A 21 6.01 -7.87 -2.10
CA PHE A 21 7.33 -7.46 -1.61
C PHE A 21 7.33 -5.96 -1.30
N GLY A 22 7.42 -5.62 -0.01
CA GLY A 22 7.53 -4.23 0.44
C GLY A 22 8.94 -3.67 0.25
N THR A 23 9.04 -2.46 -0.29
CA THR A 23 10.33 -1.86 -0.68
C THR A 23 10.82 -0.76 0.25
N TYR A 24 10.04 -0.39 1.28
CA TYR A 24 10.48 0.60 2.26
C TYR A 24 11.76 0.15 2.94
N ALA A 25 12.71 1.07 3.05
CA ALA A 25 13.91 0.90 3.85
C ALA A 25 14.17 2.21 4.62
N PRO A 26 14.65 2.14 5.86
CA PRO A 26 14.88 3.32 6.68
C PRO A 26 16.00 4.18 6.07
N PRO A 27 16.07 5.49 6.37
CA PRO A 27 16.91 6.44 5.65
C PRO A 27 18.41 6.10 5.62
N GLU A 28 18.91 5.40 6.64
CA GLU A 28 20.30 4.93 6.75
C GLU A 28 20.67 3.87 5.69
N VAL A 29 19.68 3.18 5.11
CA VAL A 29 19.93 2.20 4.04
C VAL A 29 20.08 2.92 2.70
N PRO A 30 21.19 2.71 1.96
CA PRO A 30 21.38 3.31 0.64
C PRO A 30 20.22 2.97 -0.30
N ARG A 31 19.66 3.97 -0.99
CA ARG A 31 18.54 3.77 -1.92
C ARG A 31 18.88 2.79 -3.04
N SER A 32 20.16 2.71 -3.44
CA SER A 32 20.65 1.73 -4.42
C SER A 32 20.36 0.28 -4.05
N LYS A 33 20.18 -0.04 -2.75
CA LYS A 33 19.80 -1.39 -2.32
C LYS A 33 18.41 -1.79 -2.78
N ALA A 34 17.48 -0.84 -2.94
CA ALA A 34 16.14 -1.12 -3.46
C ALA A 34 16.17 -1.77 -4.86
N LEU A 35 17.15 -1.40 -5.70
CA LEU A 35 17.34 -2.01 -7.02
C LEU A 35 17.70 -3.50 -6.92
N GLU A 36 18.72 -3.82 -6.13
CA GLU A 36 19.23 -5.18 -5.95
C GLU A 36 18.16 -6.10 -5.37
N VAL A 37 17.54 -5.69 -4.26
CA VAL A 37 16.56 -6.54 -3.55
C VAL A 37 15.27 -6.73 -4.33
N THR A 38 14.85 -5.75 -5.13
CA THR A 38 13.67 -5.89 -5.99
C THR A 38 13.94 -6.89 -7.13
N LYS A 39 15.15 -6.90 -7.71
CA LYS A 39 15.53 -7.92 -8.71
C LYS A 39 15.48 -9.32 -8.09
N LEU A 40 16.09 -9.48 -6.91
CA LEU A 40 16.09 -10.76 -6.18
C LEU A 40 14.67 -11.22 -5.83
N ALA A 41 13.78 -10.31 -5.44
CA ALA A 41 12.39 -10.64 -5.17
C ALA A 41 11.67 -11.18 -6.42
N ILE A 42 11.85 -10.53 -7.58
CA ILE A 42 11.26 -10.98 -8.84
C ILE A 42 11.80 -12.36 -9.24
N GLU A 43 13.11 -12.58 -9.08
CA GLU A 43 13.77 -13.87 -9.32
C GLU A 43 13.29 -14.97 -8.37
N ALA A 44 12.99 -14.60 -7.12
CA ALA A 44 12.42 -15.51 -6.12
C ALA A 44 10.95 -15.87 -6.39
N GLY A 45 10.28 -15.19 -7.33
CA GLY A 45 8.88 -15.47 -7.72
C GLY A 45 7.87 -14.39 -7.33
N PHE A 46 8.29 -13.32 -6.65
CA PHE A 46 7.37 -12.22 -6.35
C PHE A 46 6.86 -11.56 -7.62
N ARG A 47 5.57 -11.25 -7.62
CA ARG A 47 4.90 -10.52 -8.70
C ARG A 47 4.22 -9.25 -8.22
N HIS A 48 3.89 -9.14 -6.95
CA HIS A 48 3.40 -7.90 -6.35
C HIS A 48 4.56 -7.16 -5.68
N ILE A 49 4.83 -5.92 -6.12
CA ILE A 49 5.86 -5.04 -5.57
C ILE A 49 5.20 -3.78 -5.01
N ASP A 50 5.40 -3.50 -3.73
CA ASP A 50 4.81 -2.36 -3.02
C ASP A 50 5.87 -1.27 -2.77
N SER A 51 5.59 -0.07 -3.26
CA SER A 51 6.42 1.13 -3.09
C SER A 51 5.52 2.34 -2.78
N ALA A 52 6.09 3.52 -2.68
CA ALA A 52 5.37 4.77 -2.45
C ALA A 52 6.29 5.97 -2.79
N HIS A 53 5.68 7.10 -3.12
CA HIS A 53 6.38 8.39 -3.26
C HIS A 53 7.27 8.70 -2.04
N LEU A 54 6.72 8.49 -0.84
CA LEU A 54 7.40 8.73 0.45
C LEU A 54 8.71 7.95 0.60
N TYR A 55 8.83 6.76 0.00
CA TYR A 55 9.98 5.87 0.24
C TYR A 55 11.25 6.33 -0.49
N ASN A 56 11.10 7.30 -1.40
CA ASN A 56 12.17 7.87 -2.21
C ASN A 56 13.02 6.78 -2.89
N ASN A 57 12.35 5.74 -3.41
CA ASN A 57 13.00 4.58 -4.03
C ASN A 57 12.34 4.15 -5.36
N GLU A 58 11.31 4.85 -5.84
CA GLU A 58 10.53 4.47 -7.03
C GLU A 58 11.40 4.39 -8.30
N GLU A 59 12.45 5.20 -8.39
CA GLU A 59 13.40 5.15 -9.50
C GLU A 59 14.17 3.82 -9.54
N GLN A 60 14.66 3.37 -8.38
CA GLN A 60 15.41 2.11 -8.25
C GLN A 60 14.49 0.91 -8.42
N VAL A 61 13.28 0.96 -7.86
CA VAL A 61 12.26 -0.10 -8.00
C VAL A 61 11.81 -0.20 -9.45
N GLY A 62 11.51 0.91 -10.11
CA GLY A 62 11.18 0.94 -11.53
C GLY A 62 12.31 0.38 -12.39
N LEU A 63 13.57 0.78 -12.13
CA LEU A 63 14.73 0.26 -12.86
C LEU A 63 14.89 -1.26 -12.68
N ALA A 64 14.61 -1.79 -11.48
CA ALA A 64 14.60 -3.23 -11.23
C ALA A 64 13.56 -3.95 -12.10
N ILE A 65 12.32 -3.47 -12.08
CA ILE A 65 11.20 -4.02 -12.86
C ILE A 65 11.55 -3.99 -14.36
N ARG A 66 11.97 -2.83 -14.89
CA ARG A 66 12.35 -2.70 -16.30
C ARG A 66 13.51 -3.60 -16.69
N SER A 67 14.50 -3.77 -15.81
CA SER A 67 15.62 -4.69 -16.06
C SER A 67 15.14 -6.14 -16.22
N LYS A 68 14.23 -6.60 -15.33
CA LYS A 68 13.68 -7.97 -15.37
C LYS A 68 12.69 -8.18 -16.51
N ILE A 69 12.13 -7.10 -17.06
CA ILE A 69 11.37 -7.14 -18.31
C ILE A 69 12.33 -7.26 -19.49
N ALA A 70 13.39 -6.44 -19.53
CA ALA A 70 14.36 -6.41 -20.62
C ALA A 70 15.16 -7.71 -20.76
N ASP A 71 15.46 -8.40 -19.66
CA ASP A 71 16.14 -9.70 -19.66
C ASP A 71 15.19 -10.89 -19.94
N GLY A 72 13.89 -10.64 -20.09
CA GLY A 72 12.87 -11.65 -20.39
C GLY A 72 12.41 -12.48 -19.19
N SER A 73 12.80 -12.15 -17.96
CA SER A 73 12.38 -12.90 -16.76
C SER A 73 10.88 -12.79 -16.48
N VAL A 74 10.28 -11.62 -16.77
CA VAL A 74 8.85 -11.34 -16.57
C VAL A 74 8.34 -10.41 -17.67
N LYS A 75 7.02 -10.40 -17.91
CA LYS A 75 6.38 -9.34 -18.69
C LYS A 75 5.79 -8.26 -17.78
N ARG A 76 5.42 -7.11 -18.34
CA ARG A 76 4.83 -6.02 -17.54
C ARG A 76 3.51 -6.47 -16.90
N GLU A 77 2.70 -7.26 -17.62
CA GLU A 77 1.43 -7.82 -17.15
C GLU A 77 1.58 -8.92 -16.08
N ASP A 78 2.79 -9.43 -15.86
CA ASP A 78 3.08 -10.35 -14.77
C ASP A 78 3.36 -9.61 -13.45
N ILE A 79 3.74 -8.34 -13.51
CA ILE A 79 4.06 -7.51 -12.34
C ILE A 79 2.85 -6.69 -11.93
N PHE A 80 2.53 -6.74 -10.64
CA PHE A 80 1.57 -5.87 -9.97
C PHE A 80 2.35 -4.84 -9.14
N TYR A 81 2.49 -3.62 -9.65
CA TYR A 81 3.20 -2.55 -8.98
C TYR A 81 2.25 -1.57 -8.29
N THR A 82 2.48 -1.36 -6.99
CA THR A 82 1.71 -0.44 -6.16
C THR A 82 2.53 0.81 -5.84
N SER A 83 1.96 2.00 -6.06
CA SER A 83 2.46 3.27 -5.53
C SER A 83 1.38 3.97 -4.70
N LYS A 84 1.76 5.03 -3.98
CA LYS A 84 0.90 5.70 -3.01
C LYS A 84 1.02 7.22 -3.09
N LEU A 85 -0.13 7.89 -3.13
CA LEU A 85 -0.31 9.32 -3.01
C LEU A 85 0.06 9.77 -1.60
N TRP A 86 1.05 10.64 -1.49
CA TRP A 86 1.48 11.19 -0.21
C TRP A 86 0.60 12.37 0.25
N SER A 87 0.56 12.59 1.56
CA SER A 87 -0.32 13.53 2.27
C SER A 87 -0.29 14.98 1.78
N THR A 88 0.83 15.44 1.23
CA THR A 88 0.99 16.81 0.71
C THR A 88 0.35 17.01 -0.67
N PHE A 89 -0.21 15.94 -1.26
CA PHE A 89 -0.84 15.95 -2.57
C PHE A 89 -2.33 15.55 -2.53
N HIS A 90 -2.98 15.63 -1.36
CA HIS A 90 -4.40 15.25 -1.24
C HIS A 90 -5.38 16.22 -1.92
N ARG A 91 -4.98 17.46 -2.19
CA ARG A 91 -5.84 18.38 -2.94
C ARG A 91 -6.11 17.81 -4.34
N PRO A 92 -7.37 17.81 -4.83
CA PRO A 92 -7.75 17.11 -6.06
C PRO A 92 -6.89 17.44 -7.28
N GLU A 93 -6.50 18.70 -7.42
CA GLU A 93 -5.65 19.21 -8.51
C GLU A 93 -4.20 18.67 -8.47
N LEU A 94 -3.76 18.11 -7.34
CA LEU A 94 -2.40 17.60 -7.14
C LEU A 94 -2.30 16.07 -7.30
N VAL A 95 -3.42 15.35 -7.27
CA VAL A 95 -3.45 13.87 -7.29
C VAL A 95 -2.86 13.30 -8.56
N GLN A 96 -3.33 13.74 -9.73
CA GLN A 96 -2.82 13.26 -11.01
C GLN A 96 -1.35 13.67 -11.23
N PRO A 97 -0.93 14.94 -11.00
CA PRO A 97 0.49 15.30 -11.07
C PRO A 97 1.40 14.45 -10.17
N ALA A 98 0.94 14.08 -8.97
CA ALA A 98 1.70 13.22 -8.07
C ALA A 98 1.87 11.80 -8.66
N LEU A 99 0.82 11.23 -9.25
CA LEU A 99 0.90 9.94 -9.93
C LEU A 99 1.81 9.99 -11.16
N GLU A 100 1.68 11.02 -12.00
CA GLU A 100 2.52 11.22 -13.18
C GLU A 100 4.01 11.34 -12.80
N ASN A 101 4.32 12.00 -11.68
CA ASN A 101 5.69 12.06 -11.16
C ASN A 101 6.21 10.68 -10.72
N SER A 102 5.38 9.88 -10.03
CA SER A 102 5.74 8.49 -9.66
C SER A 102 5.95 7.63 -10.91
N LEU A 103 5.08 7.72 -11.92
CA LEU A 103 5.24 7.04 -13.21
C LEU A 103 6.52 7.46 -13.93
N LYS A 104 6.84 8.76 -13.94
CA LYS A 104 8.08 9.29 -14.52
C LYS A 104 9.33 8.74 -13.81
N LYS A 105 9.35 8.72 -12.48
CA LYS A 105 10.44 8.13 -11.69
C LYS A 105 10.60 6.65 -11.98
N ALA A 106 9.49 5.91 -11.93
CA ALA A 106 9.48 4.47 -12.20
C ALA A 106 9.62 4.12 -13.69
N GLN A 107 9.58 5.10 -14.60
CA GLN A 107 9.49 4.95 -16.05
C GLN A 107 8.53 3.82 -16.47
N LEU A 108 7.32 3.82 -15.90
CA LEU A 108 6.24 2.90 -16.25
C LEU A 108 5.08 3.72 -16.81
N ASP A 109 4.31 3.14 -17.73
CA ASP A 109 3.15 3.83 -18.32
C ASP A 109 1.94 3.85 -17.37
N TYR A 110 1.87 2.90 -16.44
CA TYR A 110 0.80 2.79 -15.45
C TYR A 110 1.27 2.06 -14.19
N VAL A 111 0.58 2.29 -13.07
CA VAL A 111 0.63 1.47 -11.85
C VAL A 111 -0.55 0.50 -11.82
N ASP A 112 -0.37 -0.69 -11.26
CA ASP A 112 -1.47 -1.66 -11.11
C ASP A 112 -2.42 -1.24 -9.98
N LEU A 113 -1.88 -0.56 -8.97
CA LEU A 113 -2.62 -0.01 -7.85
C LEU A 113 -2.06 1.34 -7.42
N TYR A 114 -2.96 2.30 -7.23
CA TYR A 114 -2.63 3.59 -6.61
C TYR A 114 -3.45 3.82 -5.34
N LEU A 115 -2.76 4.11 -4.24
CA LEU A 115 -3.39 4.23 -2.91
C LEU A 115 -3.32 5.67 -2.39
N ILE A 116 -4.37 6.12 -1.71
CA ILE A 116 -4.20 7.19 -0.71
C ILE A 116 -3.38 6.62 0.45
N HIS A 117 -2.16 7.11 0.70
CA HIS A 117 -1.22 6.48 1.64
C HIS A 117 -1.69 6.59 3.10
N THR A 118 -2.38 7.69 3.44
CA THR A 118 -2.94 7.91 4.77
C THR A 118 -4.10 8.90 4.65
N PRO A 119 -5.12 8.86 5.52
CA PRO A 119 -6.22 9.83 5.49
C PRO A 119 -5.86 11.23 6.01
N MET A 120 -4.61 11.44 6.45
CA MET A 120 -4.15 12.67 7.09
C MET A 120 -3.50 13.59 6.06
N SER A 121 -4.13 14.73 5.77
CA SER A 121 -3.67 15.69 4.78
C SER A 121 -2.65 16.66 5.39
N LEU A 122 -1.60 16.96 4.64
CA LEU A 122 -0.55 17.89 5.05
C LEU A 122 -0.52 19.08 4.10
N LYS A 123 0.02 20.21 4.57
CA LYS A 123 0.18 21.41 3.74
C LYS A 123 0.93 21.06 2.44
N PRO A 124 0.41 21.42 1.25
CA PRO A 124 1.12 21.18 0.01
C PRO A 124 2.47 21.92 -0.06
N GLY A 125 3.45 21.28 -0.68
CA GLY A 125 4.80 21.81 -0.86
C GLY A 125 5.79 20.74 -1.32
N GLU A 126 7.06 21.14 -1.46
CA GLU A 126 8.16 20.21 -1.79
C GLU A 126 8.56 19.33 -0.60
N GLU A 127 8.33 19.82 0.62
CA GLU A 127 8.60 19.09 1.86
C GLU A 127 7.60 17.94 2.02
N LEU A 128 8.11 16.72 2.28
CA LEU A 128 7.26 15.57 2.57
C LEU A 128 6.56 15.73 3.94
N SER A 129 7.24 16.33 4.91
CA SER A 129 6.73 16.49 6.28
C SER A 129 6.83 17.96 6.68
N PRO A 130 5.96 18.85 6.15
CA PRO A 130 6.03 20.28 6.42
C PRO A 130 5.83 20.55 7.91
N THR A 131 6.74 21.29 8.54
CA THR A 131 6.67 21.67 9.95
C THR A 131 6.67 23.18 10.16
N ASP A 132 6.04 23.64 11.24
CA ASP A 132 6.14 25.03 11.69
C ASP A 132 7.50 25.32 12.38
N GLU A 133 7.67 26.55 12.84
CA GLU A 133 8.88 27.00 13.56
C GLU A 133 9.19 26.22 14.84
N ASN A 134 8.20 25.50 15.40
CA ASN A 134 8.33 24.68 16.59
C ASN A 134 8.51 23.18 16.26
N GLY A 135 8.66 22.83 14.97
CA GLY A 135 8.81 21.45 14.52
C GLY A 135 7.50 20.66 14.49
N LYS A 136 6.33 21.31 14.62
CA LYS A 136 5.03 20.64 14.57
C LYS A 136 4.56 20.52 13.13
N LEU A 137 4.05 19.36 12.74
CA LEU A 137 3.50 19.12 11.41
C LEU A 137 2.37 20.10 11.07
N ILE A 138 2.42 20.66 9.86
CA ILE A 138 1.40 21.57 9.35
C ILE A 138 0.36 20.77 8.57
N PHE A 139 -0.81 20.63 9.17
CA PHE A 139 -1.94 19.90 8.58
C PHE A 139 -2.63 20.74 7.50
N ASP A 140 -3.32 20.06 6.60
CA ASP A 140 -4.29 20.66 5.69
C ASP A 140 -5.66 20.01 5.92
N ILE A 141 -6.74 20.74 5.65
CA ILE A 141 -8.11 20.20 5.80
C ILE A 141 -8.69 20.02 4.42
N VAL A 142 -8.63 18.77 3.94
CA VAL A 142 -9.11 18.37 2.61
C VAL A 142 -10.19 17.32 2.77
N ASP A 143 -11.30 17.48 2.04
CA ASP A 143 -12.31 16.45 1.92
C ASP A 143 -11.78 15.28 1.08
N LEU A 144 -11.55 14.13 1.71
CA LEU A 144 -11.03 12.94 1.04
C LEU A 144 -11.97 12.39 -0.03
N CYS A 145 -13.26 12.73 -0.01
CA CYS A 145 -14.17 12.41 -1.11
C CYS A 145 -13.74 13.09 -2.42
N THR A 146 -13.28 14.34 -2.34
CA THR A 146 -12.77 15.08 -3.52
C THR A 146 -11.41 14.55 -3.98
N THR A 147 -10.55 14.13 -3.04
CA THR A 147 -9.32 13.40 -3.36
C THR A 147 -9.64 12.09 -4.07
N TRP A 148 -10.66 11.36 -3.60
CA TRP A 148 -11.11 10.11 -4.22
C TRP A 148 -11.63 10.31 -5.64
N GLU A 149 -12.41 11.35 -5.90
CA GLU A 149 -12.85 11.69 -7.26
C GLU A 149 -11.67 11.95 -8.22
N ALA A 150 -10.58 12.54 -7.73
CA ALA A 150 -9.36 12.69 -8.51
C ALA A 150 -8.64 11.36 -8.74
N MET A 151 -8.65 10.44 -7.76
CA MET A 151 -8.16 9.07 -7.93
C MET A 151 -8.99 8.31 -8.99
N GLU A 152 -10.31 8.48 -9.01
CA GLU A 152 -11.20 7.90 -10.02
C GLU A 152 -10.83 8.38 -11.43
N LYS A 153 -10.49 9.66 -11.60
CA LYS A 153 -9.99 10.21 -12.88
C LYS A 153 -8.66 9.60 -13.30
N CYS A 154 -7.74 9.34 -12.37
CA CYS A 154 -6.48 8.64 -12.68
C CYS A 154 -6.72 7.23 -13.20
N LYS A 155 -7.74 6.51 -12.68
CA LYS A 155 -8.16 5.21 -13.20
C LYS A 155 -8.77 5.33 -14.59
N ASP A 156 -9.66 6.31 -14.80
CA ASP A 156 -10.27 6.55 -16.12
C ASP A 156 -9.24 6.91 -17.19
N ALA A 157 -8.19 7.67 -16.83
CA ALA A 157 -7.08 8.01 -17.70
C ALA A 157 -6.13 6.82 -17.99
N GLY A 158 -6.31 5.68 -17.33
CA GLY A 158 -5.48 4.49 -17.49
C GLY A 158 -4.12 4.56 -16.79
N LEU A 159 -3.85 5.60 -16.01
CA LEU A 159 -2.61 5.79 -15.25
C LEU A 159 -2.51 4.82 -14.06
N ALA A 160 -3.66 4.44 -13.49
CA ALA A 160 -3.79 3.41 -12.47
C ALA A 160 -4.80 2.35 -12.92
N LYS A 161 -4.46 1.06 -12.86
CA LYS A 161 -5.43 -0.01 -13.17
C LYS A 161 -6.48 -0.11 -12.07
N SER A 162 -6.05 -0.08 -10.81
CA SER A 162 -6.91 -0.15 -9.63
C SER A 162 -6.61 1.00 -8.69
N ILE A 163 -7.58 1.40 -7.85
CA ILE A 163 -7.40 2.44 -6.83
C ILE A 163 -7.89 1.96 -5.48
N GLY A 164 -7.22 2.37 -4.41
CA GLY A 164 -7.51 1.93 -3.05
C GLY A 164 -7.05 2.93 -1.99
N VAL A 165 -7.09 2.51 -0.74
CA VAL A 165 -6.68 3.32 0.40
C VAL A 165 -5.70 2.58 1.30
N SER A 166 -5.01 3.31 2.16
CA SER A 166 -4.11 2.78 3.18
C SER A 166 -4.28 3.58 4.47
N ASN A 167 -4.20 2.87 5.60
CA ASN A 167 -4.40 3.44 6.94
C ASN A 167 -5.80 4.04 7.17
N PHE A 168 -6.83 3.56 6.46
CA PHE A 168 -8.20 4.03 6.70
C PHE A 168 -8.86 3.19 7.78
N ASN A 169 -9.60 3.86 8.67
CA ASN A 169 -10.51 3.20 9.60
C ASN A 169 -11.90 2.98 8.98
N ARG A 170 -12.79 2.31 9.71
CA ARG A 170 -14.13 2.00 9.23
C ARG A 170 -14.92 3.26 8.84
N ARG A 171 -14.91 4.30 9.67
CA ARG A 171 -15.63 5.57 9.41
C ARG A 171 -15.18 6.20 8.10
N GLN A 172 -13.87 6.21 7.85
CA GLN A 172 -13.29 6.77 6.63
C GLN A 172 -13.60 5.91 5.39
N LEU A 173 -13.62 4.59 5.52
CA LEU A 173 -14.10 3.70 4.45
C LEU A 173 -15.58 3.93 4.14
N GLU A 174 -16.43 4.02 5.16
CA GLU A 174 -17.86 4.30 5.01
C GLU A 174 -18.10 5.66 4.34
N MET A 175 -17.30 6.68 4.67
CA MET A 175 -17.35 7.99 4.02
C MET A 175 -17.12 7.88 2.50
N ILE A 176 -16.10 7.15 2.05
CA ILE A 176 -15.85 6.96 0.61
C ILE A 176 -16.96 6.10 -0.02
N LEU A 177 -17.35 5.00 0.63
CA LEU A 177 -18.38 4.08 0.12
C LEU A 177 -19.76 4.74 -0.02
N ASN A 178 -20.07 5.72 0.82
CA ASN A 178 -21.32 6.46 0.81
C ASN A 178 -21.24 7.78 0.03
N LYS A 179 -20.11 8.08 -0.64
CA LYS A 179 -19.95 9.29 -1.43
C LYS A 179 -21.02 9.36 -2.53
N PRO A 180 -21.77 10.46 -2.66
CA PRO A 180 -22.70 10.65 -3.77
C PRO A 180 -21.96 10.53 -5.13
N GLY A 181 -22.52 9.74 -6.05
CA GLY A 181 -21.92 9.52 -7.36
C GLY A 181 -20.59 8.77 -7.33
N LEU A 182 -20.33 7.93 -6.32
CA LEU A 182 -19.17 7.04 -6.30
C LEU A 182 -19.12 6.19 -7.58
N LYS A 183 -18.01 6.27 -8.32
CA LYS A 183 -17.81 5.54 -9.57
C LYS A 183 -17.04 4.24 -9.34
N TYR A 184 -16.00 4.30 -8.53
CA TYR A 184 -15.17 3.14 -8.20
C TYR A 184 -15.00 2.99 -6.70
N LYS A 185 -15.33 1.81 -6.17
CA LYS A 185 -15.05 1.47 -4.78
C LYS A 185 -13.53 1.26 -4.59
N PRO A 186 -12.98 1.53 -3.39
CA PRO A 186 -11.61 1.11 -3.08
C PRO A 186 -11.50 -0.40 -3.21
N VAL A 187 -10.50 -0.88 -3.95
CA VAL A 187 -10.27 -2.33 -4.13
C VAL A 187 -9.65 -2.97 -2.89
N CYS A 188 -8.92 -2.18 -2.11
CA CYS A 188 -8.25 -2.62 -0.90
C CYS A 188 -8.13 -1.51 0.15
N ASN A 189 -7.90 -1.93 1.39
CA ASN A 189 -7.38 -1.11 2.48
C ASN A 189 -6.08 -1.72 2.99
N GLN A 190 -4.94 -1.03 2.78
CA GLN A 190 -3.63 -1.49 3.23
C GLN A 190 -3.33 -0.97 4.65
N VAL A 191 -3.27 -1.85 5.64
CA VAL A 191 -3.16 -1.50 7.08
C VAL A 191 -2.17 -2.38 7.82
N GLU A 192 -1.72 -1.92 8.98
CA GLU A 192 -0.94 -2.74 9.91
C GLU A 192 -1.76 -3.96 10.33
N CYS A 193 -1.23 -5.15 10.11
CA CYS A 193 -1.91 -6.39 10.46
C CYS A 193 -0.89 -7.51 10.69
N HIS A 194 -0.93 -8.11 11.87
CA HIS A 194 -0.07 -9.21 12.31
C HIS A 194 -0.68 -9.89 13.55
N PRO A 195 -0.15 -11.04 14.03
CA PRO A 195 -0.80 -11.77 15.14
C PRO A 195 -1.07 -10.95 16.42
N TYR A 196 -0.25 -9.94 16.73
CA TYR A 196 -0.49 -9.06 17.89
C TYR A 196 -1.48 -7.91 17.66
N PHE A 197 -1.89 -7.72 16.41
CA PHE A 197 -2.84 -6.71 15.96
C PHE A 197 -3.56 -7.22 14.70
N ASN A 198 -4.48 -8.16 14.90
CA ASN A 198 -5.01 -9.01 13.82
C ASN A 198 -6.09 -8.33 12.95
N GLN A 199 -6.58 -7.16 13.36
CA GLN A 199 -7.57 -6.35 12.64
C GLN A 199 -8.91 -7.07 12.38
N SER A 200 -9.31 -8.05 13.21
CA SER A 200 -10.49 -8.90 12.98
C SER A 200 -11.76 -8.14 12.58
N LYS A 201 -12.16 -7.11 13.33
CA LYS A 201 -13.38 -6.33 13.00
C LYS A 201 -13.25 -5.53 11.70
N LEU A 202 -12.09 -4.92 11.43
CA LEU A 202 -11.84 -4.18 10.19
C LEU A 202 -11.78 -5.14 8.99
N LEU A 203 -11.21 -6.33 9.17
CA LEU A 203 -11.18 -7.40 8.18
C LEU A 203 -12.60 -7.85 7.81
N ASP A 204 -13.46 -8.07 8.80
CA ASP A 204 -14.84 -8.47 8.57
C ASP A 204 -15.64 -7.37 7.87
N PHE A 205 -15.43 -6.11 8.25
CA PHE A 205 -16.01 -4.96 7.55
C PHE A 205 -15.56 -4.92 6.08
N CYS A 206 -14.26 -5.00 5.82
CA CYS A 206 -13.70 -5.00 4.47
C CYS A 206 -14.27 -6.15 3.62
N LYS A 207 -14.33 -7.38 4.16
CA LYS A 207 -14.95 -8.54 3.50
C LYS A 207 -16.42 -8.28 3.15
N SER A 208 -17.20 -7.71 4.06
CA SER A 208 -18.63 -7.38 3.83
C SER A 208 -18.85 -6.39 2.67
N LYS A 209 -17.80 -5.63 2.31
CA LYS A 209 -17.82 -4.64 1.23
C LYS A 209 -17.03 -5.09 0.01
N ASP A 210 -16.56 -6.33 -0.06
CA ASP A 210 -15.68 -6.83 -1.12
C ASP A 210 -14.41 -5.97 -1.28
N ILE A 211 -13.80 -5.58 -0.16
CA ILE A 211 -12.55 -4.83 -0.08
C ILE A 211 -11.48 -5.78 0.45
N VAL A 212 -10.35 -5.90 -0.26
CA VAL A 212 -9.23 -6.72 0.21
C VAL A 212 -8.47 -5.98 1.32
N LEU A 213 -8.27 -6.61 2.47
CA LEU A 213 -7.34 -6.09 3.47
C LEU A 213 -5.92 -6.53 3.10
N VAL A 214 -5.02 -5.58 2.89
CA VAL A 214 -3.61 -5.85 2.59
C VAL A 214 -2.78 -5.56 3.84
N ALA A 215 -2.14 -6.57 4.39
CA ALA A 215 -1.34 -6.45 5.61
C ALA A 215 0.03 -5.82 5.30
N TYR A 216 0.39 -4.75 6.00
CA TYR A 216 1.79 -4.31 6.13
C TYR A 216 2.31 -4.61 7.53
N SER A 217 3.64 -4.60 7.70
CA SER A 217 4.34 -4.91 8.96
C SER A 217 4.04 -6.31 9.54
N TYR A 218 3.65 -7.25 8.67
CA TYR A 218 3.40 -8.64 9.04
C TYR A 218 4.66 -9.40 9.50
N CYS A 219 5.84 -8.87 9.19
CA CYS A 219 7.12 -9.43 9.62
C CYS A 219 8.07 -8.32 10.06
N LEU A 220 8.58 -8.40 11.29
CA LEU A 220 9.67 -7.55 11.78
C LEU A 220 11.06 -8.04 11.33
N CYS A 221 11.12 -9.14 10.56
CA CYS A 221 12.40 -9.62 10.04
C CYS A 221 12.94 -8.64 9.01
N THR A 222 14.14 -8.13 9.25
CA THR A 222 14.86 -7.23 8.34
C THR A 222 15.91 -7.96 7.49
N GLN A 223 16.10 -9.26 7.73
CA GLN A 223 17.06 -10.08 6.98
C GLN A 223 16.46 -10.57 5.68
N LEU A 224 16.94 -10.02 4.56
CA LEU A 224 16.45 -10.33 3.21
C LEU A 224 16.46 -11.83 2.89
N SER A 225 17.50 -12.57 3.28
CA SER A 225 17.58 -14.01 3.03
C SER A 225 16.40 -14.77 3.64
N ASN A 226 16.00 -14.43 4.86
CA ASN A 226 14.90 -15.08 5.55
C ASN A 226 13.55 -14.67 4.94
N ILE A 227 13.42 -13.42 4.47
CA ILE A 227 12.23 -12.94 3.76
C ILE A 227 12.06 -13.73 2.46
N LEU A 228 13.11 -13.83 1.65
CA LEU A 228 13.05 -14.53 0.36
C LEU A 228 12.75 -16.03 0.56
N VAL A 229 13.45 -16.71 1.47
CA VAL A 229 13.20 -18.13 1.75
C VAL A 229 11.80 -18.35 2.34
N GLY A 230 11.43 -17.58 3.37
CA GLY A 230 10.11 -17.72 4.02
C GLY A 230 8.94 -17.45 3.07
N SER A 231 9.11 -16.49 2.14
CA SER A 231 8.09 -16.15 1.14
C SER A 231 7.84 -17.23 0.11
N GLN A 232 8.85 -18.05 -0.21
CA GLN A 232 8.68 -19.21 -1.09
C GLN A 232 7.92 -20.34 -0.39
N LEU A 233 8.20 -20.53 0.91
CA LEU A 233 7.62 -21.61 1.71
C LEU A 233 6.16 -21.36 2.14
N VAL A 234 5.66 -20.11 2.13
CA VAL A 234 4.31 -19.80 2.61
C VAL A 234 3.19 -20.53 1.85
N PHE A 235 3.46 -20.96 0.63
CA PHE A 235 2.53 -21.75 -0.19
C PHE A 235 2.75 -23.27 -0.10
N GLU A 236 3.74 -23.73 0.67
CA GLU A 236 4.14 -25.13 0.75
C GLU A 236 3.63 -25.85 2.02
N PHE A 237 2.96 -25.14 2.92
CA PHE A 237 2.33 -25.73 4.11
C PHE A 237 0.95 -25.12 4.37
N GLN A 238 0.20 -25.74 5.28
CA GLN A 238 -1.08 -25.23 5.78
C GLN A 238 -1.07 -25.31 7.31
N LEU A 239 -1.73 -24.35 7.94
CA LEU A 239 -1.97 -24.34 9.38
C LEU A 239 -3.30 -25.04 9.67
N THR A 240 -3.36 -25.77 10.78
CA THR A 240 -4.60 -26.40 11.25
C THR A 240 -5.56 -25.36 11.83
N SER A 241 -6.81 -25.76 12.09
CA SER A 241 -7.77 -24.86 12.76
C SER A 241 -7.33 -24.53 14.19
N GLU A 242 -6.67 -25.47 14.86
CA GLU A 242 -6.07 -25.30 16.18
C GLU A 242 -4.91 -24.31 16.14
N ASP A 243 -4.02 -24.40 15.15
CA ASP A 243 -2.92 -23.46 14.95
C ASP A 243 -3.44 -22.03 14.70
N MET A 244 -4.44 -21.90 13.82
CA MET A 244 -5.07 -20.61 13.53
C MET A 244 -5.70 -20.00 14.80
N LYS A 245 -6.41 -20.81 15.59
CA LYS A 245 -6.99 -20.36 16.87
C LYS A 245 -5.92 -19.95 17.89
N ALA A 246 -4.79 -20.65 17.92
CA ALA A 246 -3.66 -20.29 18.78
C ALA A 246 -3.04 -18.95 18.36
N ILE A 247 -2.91 -18.71 17.04
CA ILE A 247 -2.43 -17.44 16.48
C ILE A 247 -3.42 -16.30 16.76
N ASP A 248 -4.72 -16.53 16.59
CA ASP A 248 -5.76 -15.54 16.89
C ASP A 248 -5.73 -15.13 18.37
N GLY A 249 -5.38 -16.06 19.27
CA GLY A 249 -5.20 -15.81 20.70
C GLY A 249 -3.98 -14.95 21.06
N LEU A 250 -3.10 -14.64 20.10
CA LEU A 250 -1.97 -13.73 20.30
C LEU A 250 -2.37 -12.24 20.22
N ASP A 251 -3.56 -11.95 19.72
CA ASP A 251 -4.02 -10.57 19.56
C ASP A 251 -4.03 -9.86 20.91
N ARG A 252 -3.39 -8.69 20.94
CA ARG A 252 -3.20 -7.90 22.16
C ARG A 252 -3.25 -6.40 21.86
N ASN A 253 -3.91 -6.04 20.77
CA ASN A 253 -4.10 -4.67 20.32
C ASN A 253 -2.77 -3.87 20.21
N LEU A 254 -1.67 -4.55 19.85
CA LEU A 254 -0.34 -3.95 19.84
C LEU A 254 -0.04 -3.35 18.47
N ARG A 255 -0.19 -2.04 18.34
CA ARG A 255 0.22 -1.31 17.15
C ARG A 255 1.69 -0.87 17.24
N TYR A 256 2.51 -1.20 16.25
CA TYR A 256 3.88 -0.70 16.10
C TYR A 256 3.93 0.73 15.57
N PHE A 257 3.05 1.09 14.62
CA PHE A 257 3.01 2.42 14.02
C PHE A 257 1.80 3.21 14.51
N ASN A 258 1.95 3.88 15.66
CA ASN A 258 0.92 4.74 16.20
C ASN A 258 0.85 6.12 15.49
N GLY A 259 1.94 6.59 14.87
CA GLY A 259 1.91 7.89 14.17
C GLY A 259 1.64 9.06 15.13
N ASP A 260 2.20 9.02 16.34
CA ASP A 260 1.93 9.98 17.42
C ASP A 260 2.09 11.46 16.99
N SER A 261 3.02 11.76 16.09
CA SER A 261 3.22 13.12 15.55
C SER A 261 2.00 13.65 14.78
N LEU A 262 1.14 12.75 14.30
CA LEU A 262 -0.10 13.03 13.57
C LEU A 262 -1.36 12.79 14.42
N ALA A 263 -1.24 12.38 15.69
CA ALA A 263 -2.39 12.03 16.53
C ALA A 263 -3.38 13.19 16.76
N SER A 264 -2.91 14.43 16.63
CA SER A 264 -3.76 15.63 16.71
C SER A 264 -4.45 15.99 15.40
N HIS A 265 -4.23 15.22 14.31
CA HIS A 265 -4.87 15.45 13.02
C HIS A 265 -6.35 15.01 13.07
N PRO A 266 -7.32 15.78 12.55
CA PRO A 266 -8.75 15.44 12.62
C PRO A 266 -9.14 14.10 11.96
N ASN A 267 -8.40 13.71 10.92
CA ASN A 267 -8.54 12.42 10.25
C ASN A 267 -7.58 11.34 10.79
N TYR A 268 -7.05 11.49 12.00
CA TYR A 268 -6.22 10.45 12.61
C TYR A 268 -7.02 9.13 12.73
N PRO A 269 -6.58 8.04 12.09
CA PRO A 269 -7.41 6.85 11.93
C PRO A 269 -7.51 5.96 13.17
N TYR A 270 -6.64 6.12 14.17
CA TYR A 270 -6.47 5.15 15.25
C TYR A 270 -7.15 5.54 16.57
N SER A 271 -7.88 6.65 16.61
CA SER A 271 -8.67 7.06 17.79
C SER A 271 -10.00 6.33 17.92
N ASP A 272 -10.57 5.92 16.79
CA ASP A 272 -11.86 5.24 16.73
C ASP A 272 -11.66 3.73 16.99
N GLU A 273 -12.58 3.11 17.73
CA GLU A 273 -12.68 1.65 17.72
C GLU A 273 -13.14 1.22 16.32
N TYR A 274 -12.41 0.26 15.74
CA TYR A 274 -12.59 -0.21 14.36
C TYR A 274 -13.99 -0.78 14.06
#